data_AF-A0A814D695-F1
#
_entry.id   AF-A0A814D695-F1
#
_cell.length_a   1.000
_cell.length_b   1.000
_cell.length_c   1.000
_cell.angle_alpha   90.00
_cell.angle_beta   90.00
_cell.angle_gamma   90.00
#
_symmetry.space_group_name_H-M   'P 1'
#
loop_
_entity.id
_entity.type
_entity.pdbx_description
1 polymer ?
#
loop_
_entity_poly.entity_id
_entity_poly.type
_entity_poly.pdbx_seq_one_letter_code
_entity_poly.pdbx_strand_id
1 'polypeptide(L)'
;MIPALHCGFGRSFMKGSQTARSHLTSLSRPWNYKIEPSLNCNCTRKITRSYHRQDPSKTSLCNEYSTIRGPNQKIISISLFGPKESARFSLDKTIDLLNDLISDMYTIYPDWILRVYHDSTIVSSIACSIECKHYNVDFCNVSSLLKYNDLTETIPPKIWRFLPVGDVFVKIINSRDLDSLLTYRELAAVQQWLLTNKSFHAMRDHPDHDVPMLAGMWGLRTDINSSFCQEFLNKILYGNLT
;
A
#
# COMPACT_ATOMS: atom_id res chain seq x y z
N MET A 1 -29.66 43.74 51.94
CA MET A 1 -28.23 43.54 51.61
C MET A 1 -28.03 43.87 50.14
N ILE A 2 -27.70 45.13 49.86
CA ILE A 2 -27.28 45.71 48.56
C ILE A 2 -26.29 46.82 48.99
N PRO A 3 -25.05 46.93 48.46
CA PRO A 3 -24.89 47.56 47.14
C PRO A 3 -23.73 47.09 46.24
N ALA A 4 -23.93 47.36 44.96
CA ALA A 4 -22.92 47.48 43.93
C ALA A 4 -21.94 48.63 44.24
N LEU A 5 -20.69 48.48 43.79
CA LEU A 5 -19.70 49.56 43.76
C LEU A 5 -19.01 49.60 42.38
N HIS A 6 -19.18 50.75 41.73
CA HIS A 6 -18.39 51.28 40.62
C HIS A 6 -17.08 51.89 41.13
N CYS A 7 -16.01 51.80 40.33
CA CYS A 7 -14.98 52.83 40.05
C CYS A 7 -13.77 52.12 39.37
N GLY A 8 -13.02 52.66 38.42
CA GLY A 8 -12.92 53.98 37.84
C GLY A 8 -11.83 53.97 36.75
N PHE A 9 -11.80 55.01 35.91
CA PHE A 9 -10.90 55.21 34.77
C PHE A 9 -9.41 55.29 35.14
N GLY A 10 -8.54 54.81 34.24
CA GLY A 10 -7.12 55.16 34.20
C GLY A 10 -6.46 54.73 32.88
N ARG A 11 -6.19 55.69 31.97
CA ARG A 11 -5.32 55.50 30.80
C ARG A 11 -3.86 55.67 31.23
N SER A 12 -2.95 54.77 30.83
CA SER A 12 -1.63 55.14 30.28
C SER A 12 -0.82 53.95 29.72
N PHE A 13 -0.48 54.03 28.43
CA PHE A 13 0.79 53.65 27.75
C PHE A 13 1.56 52.36 28.13
N MET A 14 1.70 51.41 27.17
CA MET A 14 2.85 51.32 26.25
C MET A 14 2.82 50.06 25.35
N LYS A 15 2.97 50.31 24.04
CA LYS A 15 3.56 49.51 22.94
C LYS A 15 3.62 47.98 23.05
N GLY A 16 2.91 47.31 22.14
CA GLY A 16 3.20 45.92 21.77
C GLY A 16 2.48 45.52 20.48
N SER A 17 3.18 45.60 19.36
CA SER A 17 2.72 45.18 18.02
C SER A 17 2.30 43.70 18.01
N GLN A 18 1.04 43.40 17.70
CA GLN A 18 0.64 42.07 17.23
C GLN A 18 -0.40 42.22 16.11
N THR A 19 0.09 42.10 14.88
CA THR A 19 -0.69 41.89 13.68
C THR A 19 -1.42 40.55 13.76
N ALA A 20 -2.75 40.58 13.64
CA ALA A 20 -3.57 39.40 13.41
C ALA A 20 -3.12 38.70 12.12
N ARG A 21 -2.55 37.49 12.25
CA ARG A 21 -2.37 36.56 11.13
C ARG A 21 -3.50 35.55 11.18
N SER A 22 -4.44 35.71 10.24
CA SER A 22 -5.40 34.70 9.85
C SER A 22 -4.69 33.37 9.54
N HIS A 23 -4.94 32.33 10.33
CA HIS A 23 -4.60 30.96 9.95
C HIS A 23 -5.54 30.54 8.82
N LEU A 24 -5.08 30.76 7.58
CA LEU A 24 -5.63 30.09 6.40
C LEU A 24 -5.14 28.64 6.42
N THR A 25 -6.02 27.72 6.78
CA THR A 25 -5.87 26.30 6.48
C THR A 25 -6.05 26.13 4.97
N SER A 26 -4.95 26.04 4.23
CA SER A 26 -5.02 25.67 2.81
C SER A 26 -5.29 24.17 2.70
N LEU A 27 -6.56 23.83 2.51
CA LEU A 27 -6.94 22.56 1.92
C LEU A 27 -6.41 22.59 0.47
N SER A 28 -5.24 22.00 0.24
CA SER A 28 -4.69 21.86 -1.10
C SER A 28 -5.62 21.01 -1.94
N ARG A 29 -6.08 21.58 -3.06
CA ARG A 29 -6.91 20.86 -4.04
C ARG A 29 -6.13 19.64 -4.56
N PRO A 30 -6.77 18.48 -4.76
CA PRO A 30 -6.13 17.35 -5.40
C PRO A 30 -5.76 17.75 -6.83
N TRP A 31 -4.47 17.79 -7.10
CA TRP A 31 -3.95 18.01 -8.44
C TRP A 31 -4.20 16.75 -9.26
N ASN A 32 -4.92 16.88 -10.37
CA ASN A 32 -5.04 15.83 -11.37
C ASN A 32 -3.73 15.74 -12.16
N TYR A 33 -2.73 15.05 -11.61
CA TYR A 33 -1.52 14.75 -12.36
C TYR A 33 -1.84 13.74 -13.46
N LYS A 34 -1.69 14.14 -14.72
CA LYS A 34 -1.58 13.22 -15.84
C LYS A 34 -0.17 12.65 -15.82
N ILE A 35 -0.05 11.37 -15.52
CA ILE A 35 1.22 10.66 -15.54
C ILE A 35 1.05 9.57 -16.56
N GLU A 36 1.93 9.57 -17.56
CA GLU A 36 2.05 8.51 -18.54
C GLU A 36 2.35 7.19 -17.79
N PRO A 37 1.44 6.21 -17.85
CA PRO A 37 1.42 5.05 -16.97
C PRO A 37 2.59 4.08 -17.22
N SER A 38 2.99 3.37 -16.16
CA SER A 38 3.96 2.26 -16.14
C SER A 38 3.51 0.95 -16.81
N LEU A 39 2.43 1.04 -17.58
CA LEU A 39 1.89 0.17 -18.61
C LEU A 39 1.11 1.16 -19.46
N ASN A 40 1.22 1.20 -20.79
CA ASN A 40 0.54 2.19 -21.67
C ASN A 40 -1.01 2.09 -21.65
N CYS A 41 -1.65 2.09 -20.47
CA CYS A 41 -3.08 2.11 -20.29
C CYS A 41 -3.57 3.47 -20.76
N ASN A 42 -4.49 3.48 -21.72
CA ASN A 42 -5.01 4.72 -22.29
C ASN A 42 -6.05 5.39 -21.36
N CYS A 43 -5.67 5.65 -20.11
CA CYS A 43 -6.54 6.24 -19.08
C CYS A 43 -5.73 7.09 -18.08
N THR A 44 -6.40 8.04 -17.43
CA THR A 44 -5.80 8.82 -16.34
C THR A 44 -6.22 8.24 -15.00
N ARG A 45 -5.26 7.83 -14.18
CA ARG A 45 -5.50 7.34 -12.83
C ARG A 45 -5.45 8.50 -11.83
N LYS A 46 -6.46 8.61 -10.96
CA LYS A 46 -6.47 9.63 -9.90
C LYS A 46 -5.41 9.27 -8.86
N ILE A 47 -4.59 10.24 -8.44
CA ILE A 47 -3.67 10.05 -7.32
C ILE A 47 -4.12 10.99 -6.20
N THR A 48 -4.51 10.43 -5.07
CA THR A 48 -5.03 11.18 -3.91
C THR A 48 -3.96 12.06 -3.25
N ARG A 49 -2.69 11.70 -3.41
CA ARG A 49 -1.53 12.45 -2.90
C ARG A 49 -0.35 12.30 -3.85
N SER A 50 0.11 13.42 -4.43
CA SER A 50 1.36 13.43 -5.18
C SER A 50 2.52 13.76 -4.25
N TYR A 51 3.57 12.96 -4.34
CA TYR A 51 4.85 13.23 -3.71
C TYR A 51 5.75 13.94 -4.72
N HIS A 52 6.16 15.17 -4.42
CA HIS A 52 7.21 15.83 -5.19
C HIS A 52 8.54 15.14 -4.85
N ARG A 53 8.99 14.26 -5.74
CA ARG A 53 10.22 13.52 -5.57
C ARG A 53 11.41 14.49 -5.51
N GLN A 54 12.07 14.55 -4.35
CA GLN A 54 13.29 15.35 -4.18
C GLN A 54 14.54 14.62 -4.70
N ASP A 55 14.51 13.29 -4.66
CA ASP A 55 15.62 12.43 -5.07
C ASP A 55 15.16 11.53 -6.23
N PRO A 56 15.57 11.83 -7.48
CA PRO A 56 15.24 11.06 -8.67
C PRO A 56 15.56 9.56 -8.57
N SER A 57 16.53 9.17 -7.74
CA SER A 57 16.95 7.78 -7.56
C SER A 57 15.96 6.94 -6.72
N LYS A 58 15.07 7.59 -5.95
CA LYS A 58 14.08 6.90 -5.12
C LYS A 58 12.87 6.48 -5.92
N THR A 59 12.94 5.30 -6.52
CA THR A 59 11.82 4.62 -7.20
C THR A 59 11.18 3.53 -6.34
N SER A 60 9.87 3.39 -6.50
CA SER A 60 9.13 2.20 -6.05
C SER A 60 9.66 0.97 -6.78
N LEU A 61 9.58 -0.20 -6.14
CA LEU A 61 9.87 -1.48 -6.79
C LEU A 61 8.75 -1.94 -7.73
N CYS A 62 7.53 -1.41 -7.56
CA CYS A 62 6.39 -1.80 -8.38
C CYS A 62 6.41 -1.04 -9.72
N ASN A 63 6.02 0.24 -9.70
CA ASN A 63 5.73 0.98 -10.91
C ASN A 63 5.73 2.51 -10.66
N GLU A 64 5.55 3.32 -11.72
CA GLU A 64 5.71 4.78 -11.62
C GLU A 64 4.55 5.46 -10.87
N TYR A 65 3.34 4.90 -10.91
CA TYR A 65 2.24 5.38 -10.05
C TYR A 65 2.52 5.15 -8.57
N SER A 66 3.05 3.98 -8.24
CA SER A 66 3.51 3.67 -6.89
C SER A 66 4.60 4.66 -6.45
N THR A 67 5.51 5.01 -7.34
CA THR A 67 6.51 6.06 -7.10
C THR A 67 5.84 7.41 -6.76
N ILE A 68 4.89 7.87 -7.58
CA ILE A 68 4.34 9.23 -7.45
C ILE A 68 3.45 9.35 -6.22
N ARG A 69 2.80 8.26 -5.82
CA ARG A 69 2.06 8.21 -4.57
C ARG A 69 2.97 8.46 -3.35
N GLY A 70 4.26 8.10 -3.46
CA GLY A 70 5.29 8.48 -2.50
C GLY A 70 5.25 7.71 -1.18
N PRO A 71 5.92 8.20 -0.13
CA PRO A 71 6.18 7.40 1.08
C PRO A 71 4.93 7.16 1.94
N ASN A 72 5.06 6.19 2.85
CA ASN A 72 4.06 5.78 3.82
C ASN A 72 2.88 4.97 3.26
N GLN A 73 3.09 4.23 2.18
CA GLN A 73 2.07 3.36 1.60
C GLN A 73 1.79 2.16 2.52
N LYS A 74 0.50 1.83 2.64
CA LYS A 74 -0.01 0.63 3.31
C LYS A 74 -0.47 -0.34 2.22
N ILE A 75 0.20 -1.47 2.09
CA ILE A 75 0.05 -2.38 0.96
C ILE A 75 -0.61 -3.68 1.42
N ILE A 76 -1.69 -4.07 0.76
CA ILE A 76 -2.09 -5.48 0.67
C ILE A 76 -1.44 -6.01 -0.60
N SER A 77 -0.69 -7.10 -0.48
CA SER A 77 0.15 -7.62 -1.56
C SER A 77 -0.27 -9.04 -1.91
N ILE A 78 -0.55 -9.27 -3.18
CA ILE A 78 -0.91 -10.58 -3.73
C ILE A 78 -0.01 -10.94 -4.92
N SER A 79 0.12 -12.23 -5.18
CA SER A 79 0.73 -12.76 -6.40
C SER A 79 -0.36 -13.26 -7.31
N LEU A 80 -0.29 -12.91 -8.60
CA LEU A 80 -1.21 -13.35 -9.62
C LEU A 80 -0.42 -13.87 -10.82
N PHE A 81 -0.36 -15.18 -10.95
CA PHE A 81 0.29 -15.88 -12.05
C PHE A 81 -0.70 -16.91 -12.56
N GLY A 82 -0.44 -17.40 -13.77
CA GLY A 82 -1.42 -18.17 -14.52
C GLY A 82 -2.11 -19.21 -13.64
N PRO A 83 -3.43 -19.36 -13.73
CA PRO A 83 -3.96 -20.66 -13.37
C PRO A 83 -3.37 -21.66 -14.37
N LYS A 84 -2.81 -22.78 -13.87
CA LYS A 84 -2.72 -23.98 -14.71
C LYS A 84 -4.17 -24.37 -14.99
N GLU A 85 -4.68 -23.95 -16.15
CA GLU A 85 -6.09 -24.07 -16.52
C GLU A 85 -6.63 -25.44 -16.11
N SER A 86 -7.61 -25.43 -15.21
CA SER A 86 -8.22 -26.60 -14.62
C SER A 86 -9.66 -26.27 -14.20
N ALA A 87 -10.48 -27.28 -13.92
CA ALA A 87 -11.85 -27.06 -13.44
C ALA A 87 -11.91 -26.17 -12.17
N ARG A 88 -10.85 -26.19 -11.36
CA ARG A 88 -10.74 -25.42 -10.11
C ARG A 88 -10.11 -24.04 -10.30
N PHE A 89 -9.19 -23.89 -11.26
CA PHE A 89 -8.44 -22.66 -11.50
C PHE A 89 -8.55 -22.27 -12.97
N SER A 90 -9.33 -21.22 -13.24
CA SER A 90 -9.51 -20.61 -14.56
C SER A 90 -9.28 -19.11 -14.44
N LEU A 91 -8.86 -18.45 -15.54
CA LEU A 91 -8.63 -17.01 -15.52
C LEU A 91 -9.85 -16.21 -15.04
N ASP A 92 -11.07 -16.54 -15.51
CA ASP A 92 -12.29 -15.82 -15.14
C ASP A 92 -12.55 -15.82 -13.63
N LYS A 93 -12.55 -17.01 -13.01
CA LYS A 93 -12.67 -17.16 -11.53
C LYS A 93 -11.59 -16.39 -10.77
N THR A 94 -10.37 -16.39 -11.28
CA THR A 94 -9.26 -15.62 -10.69
C THR A 94 -9.55 -14.11 -10.74
N ILE A 95 -10.11 -13.62 -11.84
CA ILE A 95 -10.52 -12.22 -11.97
C ILE A 95 -11.74 -11.89 -11.10
N ASP A 96 -12.69 -12.83 -10.93
CA ASP A 96 -13.83 -12.66 -10.02
C ASP A 96 -13.36 -12.49 -8.57
N LEU A 97 -12.48 -13.37 -8.09
CA LEU A 97 -11.88 -13.26 -6.75
C LEU A 97 -11.11 -11.95 -6.56
N LEU A 98 -10.43 -11.46 -7.61
CA LEU A 98 -9.72 -10.18 -7.56
C LEU A 98 -10.68 -9.00 -7.44
N ASN A 99 -11.80 -9.02 -8.17
CA ASN A 99 -12.83 -8.00 -8.06
C ASN A 99 -13.48 -8.00 -6.67
N ASP A 100 -13.75 -9.18 -6.11
CA ASP A 100 -14.27 -9.33 -4.74
C ASP A 100 -13.30 -8.74 -3.72
N LEU A 101 -12.00 -9.08 -3.82
CA LEU A 101 -10.96 -8.51 -2.96
C LEU A 101 -10.91 -6.97 -3.06
N ILE A 102 -10.96 -6.43 -4.27
CA ILE A 102 -10.96 -4.97 -4.49
C ILE A 102 -12.20 -4.33 -3.86
N SER A 103 -13.37 -4.95 -4.01
CA SER A 103 -14.63 -4.50 -3.39
C SER A 103 -14.53 -4.48 -1.87
N ASP A 104 -14.06 -5.57 -1.27
CA ASP A 104 -13.85 -5.66 0.18
C ASP A 104 -12.88 -4.61 0.70
N MET A 105 -11.80 -4.31 -0.05
CA MET A 105 -10.85 -3.28 0.35
C MET A 105 -11.47 -1.90 0.51
N TYR A 106 -12.48 -1.53 -0.27
CA TYR A 106 -13.16 -0.23 -0.11
C TYR A 106 -13.90 -0.10 1.22
N THR A 107 -14.26 -1.21 1.86
CA THR A 107 -15.01 -1.20 3.13
C THR A 107 -14.15 -1.59 4.34
N ILE A 108 -13.23 -2.54 4.18
CA ILE A 108 -12.42 -3.11 5.26
C ILE A 108 -11.07 -2.39 5.36
N TYR A 109 -10.44 -2.02 4.23
CA TYR A 109 -9.12 -1.38 4.20
C TYR A 109 -9.08 -0.15 3.28
N PRO A 110 -9.95 0.88 3.49
CA PRO A 110 -10.18 1.95 2.52
C PRO A 110 -8.95 2.81 2.18
N ASP A 111 -7.97 2.89 3.08
CA ASP A 111 -6.73 3.66 2.91
C ASP A 111 -5.53 2.81 2.43
N TRP A 112 -5.76 1.55 2.10
CA TRP A 112 -4.70 0.64 1.65
C TRP A 112 -4.71 0.51 0.13
N ILE A 113 -3.55 0.15 -0.40
CA ILE A 113 -3.32 -0.06 -1.82
C ILE A 113 -3.15 -1.56 -2.04
N LEU A 114 -3.86 -2.10 -3.02
CA LEU A 114 -3.62 -3.45 -3.50
C LEU A 114 -2.44 -3.39 -4.47
N ARG A 115 -1.41 -4.21 -4.23
CA ARG A 115 -0.37 -4.47 -5.22
C ARG A 115 -0.49 -5.91 -5.71
N VAL A 116 -0.69 -6.03 -7.02
CA VAL A 116 -0.82 -7.31 -7.72
C VAL A 116 0.47 -7.57 -8.46
N TYR A 117 1.30 -8.47 -7.94
CA TYR A 117 2.52 -8.90 -8.61
C TYR A 117 2.20 -10.02 -9.59
N HIS A 118 2.50 -9.81 -10.87
CA HIS A 118 2.08 -10.73 -11.92
C HIS A 118 3.15 -10.98 -12.98
N ASP A 119 2.96 -12.04 -13.75
CA ASP A 119 3.74 -12.32 -14.96
C ASP A 119 2.93 -12.02 -16.23
N SER A 120 3.43 -12.47 -17.38
CA SER A 120 2.81 -12.29 -18.69
C SER A 120 1.50 -13.03 -18.89
N THR A 121 1.11 -13.94 -17.98
CA THR A 121 -0.20 -14.62 -18.05
C THR A 121 -1.35 -13.66 -17.78
N ILE A 122 -1.09 -12.58 -17.04
CA ILE A 122 -2.04 -11.49 -16.83
C ILE A 122 -1.73 -10.39 -17.84
N VAL A 123 -2.44 -10.46 -18.97
CA VAL A 123 -2.24 -9.54 -20.09
C VAL A 123 -2.56 -8.09 -19.71
N SER A 124 -1.89 -7.15 -20.37
CA SER A 124 -2.00 -5.72 -20.08
C SER A 124 -3.43 -5.18 -20.20
N SER A 125 -4.26 -5.74 -21.07
CA SER A 125 -5.68 -5.33 -21.19
C SER A 125 -6.47 -5.57 -19.90
N ILE A 126 -6.22 -6.68 -19.21
CA ILE A 126 -6.85 -7.01 -17.92
C ILE A 126 -6.34 -6.04 -16.85
N ALA A 127 -5.01 -5.95 -16.68
CA ALA A 127 -4.38 -5.06 -15.70
C ALA A 127 -4.85 -3.61 -15.88
N CYS A 128 -4.78 -3.08 -17.11
CA CYS A 128 -5.25 -1.74 -17.42
C CYS A 128 -6.73 -1.55 -17.13
N SER A 129 -7.60 -2.50 -17.48
CA SER A 129 -9.04 -2.37 -17.22
C SER A 129 -9.36 -2.18 -15.72
N ILE A 130 -8.55 -2.78 -14.85
CA ILE A 130 -8.70 -2.69 -13.39
C ILE A 130 -8.03 -1.42 -12.87
N GLU A 131 -6.77 -1.14 -13.23
CA GLU A 131 -6.05 0.06 -12.79
C GLU A 131 -6.76 1.36 -13.20
N CYS A 132 -7.40 1.38 -14.37
CA CYS A 132 -8.18 2.53 -14.85
C CYS A 132 -9.45 2.77 -14.01
N LYS A 133 -10.03 1.72 -13.43
CA LYS A 133 -11.24 1.81 -12.58
C LYS A 133 -10.90 2.09 -11.12
N HIS A 134 -9.77 1.56 -10.65
CA HIS A 134 -9.41 1.54 -9.23
C HIS A 134 -8.07 2.24 -8.98
N TYR A 135 -8.13 3.44 -8.39
CA TYR A 135 -6.94 4.26 -8.11
C TYR A 135 -5.99 3.68 -7.05
N ASN A 136 -6.51 2.77 -6.22
CA ASN A 136 -5.81 2.11 -5.13
C ASN A 136 -5.38 0.68 -5.49
N VAL A 137 -5.31 0.33 -6.78
CA VAL A 137 -4.81 -0.96 -7.27
C VAL A 137 -3.66 -0.71 -8.22
N ASP A 138 -2.49 -1.31 -7.93
CA ASP A 138 -1.31 -1.26 -8.79
C ASP A 138 -0.96 -2.67 -9.27
N PHE A 139 -0.76 -2.82 -10.58
CA PHE A 139 -0.19 -4.03 -11.17
C PHE A 139 1.32 -3.84 -11.32
N CYS A 140 2.07 -4.83 -10.82
CA CYS A 140 3.53 -4.85 -10.81
C CYS A 140 3.99 -6.05 -11.65
N ASN A 141 4.40 -5.81 -12.88
CA ASN A 141 4.90 -6.88 -13.75
C ASN A 141 6.30 -7.31 -13.29
N VAL A 142 6.41 -8.56 -12.82
CA VAL A 142 7.61 -9.12 -12.22
C VAL A 142 8.76 -9.27 -13.23
N SER A 143 8.45 -9.32 -14.53
CA SER A 143 9.48 -9.34 -15.58
C SER A 143 10.07 -7.96 -15.92
N SER A 144 9.51 -6.88 -15.35
CA SER A 144 9.89 -5.49 -15.70
C SER A 144 9.80 -4.52 -14.51
N LEU A 145 10.19 -4.98 -13.32
CA LEU A 145 10.25 -4.13 -12.13
C LEU A 145 11.33 -3.04 -12.27
N LEU A 146 11.08 -1.83 -11.74
CA LEU A 146 11.95 -0.66 -11.99
C LEU A 146 13.42 -0.79 -11.53
N LYS A 147 13.72 -1.71 -10.61
CA LYS A 147 15.08 -1.89 -10.04
C LYS A 147 15.71 -3.24 -10.32
N TYR A 148 14.96 -4.17 -10.89
CA TYR A 148 15.39 -5.55 -11.06
C TYR A 148 15.11 -5.99 -12.48
N ASN A 149 15.97 -6.85 -13.02
CA ASN A 149 15.68 -7.56 -14.25
C ASN A 149 14.55 -8.57 -14.02
N ASP A 150 14.24 -9.35 -15.05
CA ASP A 150 13.20 -10.36 -14.97
C ASP A 150 13.41 -11.32 -13.77
N LEU A 151 12.45 -11.30 -12.83
CA LEU A 151 12.48 -12.13 -11.64
C LEU A 151 11.59 -13.39 -11.76
N THR A 152 10.95 -13.65 -12.90
CA THR A 152 10.02 -14.80 -13.03
C THR A 152 10.71 -16.14 -12.82
N GLU A 153 11.96 -16.26 -13.26
CA GLU A 153 12.81 -17.45 -13.08
C GLU A 153 13.63 -17.41 -11.79
N THR A 154 13.69 -16.26 -11.11
CA THR A 154 14.51 -16.06 -9.90
C THR A 154 13.70 -16.38 -8.64
N ILE A 155 12.43 -15.97 -8.62
CA ILE A 155 11.57 -16.05 -7.42
C ILE A 155 10.34 -16.90 -7.75
N PRO A 156 10.01 -17.90 -6.92
CA PRO A 156 8.77 -18.65 -7.07
C PRO A 156 7.53 -17.72 -7.06
N PRO A 157 6.53 -17.92 -7.93
CA PRO A 157 5.43 -16.97 -8.09
C PRO A 157 4.66 -16.59 -6.83
N LYS A 158 4.47 -17.56 -5.91
CA LYS A 158 3.81 -17.33 -4.61
C LYS A 158 4.56 -16.34 -3.70
N ILE A 159 5.84 -16.10 -3.94
CA ILE A 159 6.71 -15.25 -3.13
C ILE A 159 6.78 -13.82 -3.67
N TRP A 160 6.33 -13.55 -4.92
CA TRP A 160 6.36 -12.18 -5.46
C TRP A 160 5.60 -11.17 -4.60
N ARG A 161 4.52 -11.59 -3.94
CA ARG A 161 3.81 -10.78 -2.95
C ARG A 161 4.66 -10.32 -1.77
N PHE A 162 5.88 -10.81 -1.59
CA PHE A 162 6.81 -10.36 -0.54
C PHE A 162 7.69 -9.20 -1.00
N LEU A 163 7.78 -8.93 -2.31
CA LEU A 163 8.62 -7.86 -2.87
C LEU A 163 8.40 -6.46 -2.28
N PRO A 164 7.21 -6.04 -1.82
CA PRO A 164 7.06 -4.72 -1.22
C PRO A 164 7.87 -4.50 0.06
N VAL A 165 8.43 -5.54 0.69
CA VAL A 165 9.33 -5.38 1.85
C VAL A 165 10.56 -4.52 1.52
N GLY A 166 11.02 -4.57 0.26
CA GLY A 166 12.15 -3.78 -0.24
C GLY A 166 11.79 -2.42 -0.82
N ASP A 167 10.51 -2.07 -0.87
CA ASP A 167 10.07 -0.84 -1.52
C ASP A 167 10.21 0.35 -0.58
N VAL A 168 11.00 1.34 -1.01
CA VAL A 168 11.35 2.53 -0.22
C VAL A 168 10.16 3.41 0.15
N PHE A 169 9.00 3.23 -0.51
CA PHE A 169 7.78 4.00 -0.25
C PHE A 169 6.74 3.23 0.58
N VAL A 170 6.94 1.94 0.78
CA VAL A 170 6.06 1.10 1.60
C VAL A 170 6.43 1.25 3.06
N LYS A 171 5.42 1.47 3.91
CA LYS A 171 5.54 1.51 5.37
C LYS A 171 4.99 0.25 6.02
N ILE A 172 3.88 -0.26 5.50
CA ILE A 172 3.21 -1.45 5.99
C ILE A 172 2.91 -2.34 4.79
N ILE A 173 3.22 -3.61 4.90
CA ILE A 173 2.81 -4.64 3.96
C ILE A 173 2.02 -5.71 4.72
N ASN A 174 0.91 -6.14 4.15
CA ASN A 174 0.21 -7.37 4.48
C ASN A 174 0.27 -8.30 3.27
N SER A 175 0.88 -9.46 3.41
CA SER A 175 0.91 -10.48 2.38
C SER A 175 -0.36 -11.32 2.43
N ARG A 176 -1.02 -11.50 1.29
CA ARG A 176 -2.31 -12.20 1.19
C ARG A 176 -2.34 -13.20 0.05
N ASP A 177 -3.07 -14.30 0.27
CA ASP A 177 -3.56 -15.16 -0.82
C ASP A 177 -4.84 -14.56 -1.43
N LEU A 178 -5.04 -14.75 -2.72
CA LEU A 178 -6.19 -14.19 -3.45
C LEU A 178 -7.52 -14.87 -3.08
N ASP A 179 -7.47 -16.17 -2.79
CA ASP A 179 -8.63 -16.99 -2.40
C ASP A 179 -8.99 -16.86 -0.91
N SER A 180 -8.37 -15.90 -0.21
CA SER A 180 -8.67 -15.57 1.17
C SER A 180 -9.46 -14.27 1.24
N LEU A 181 -10.74 -14.35 1.59
CA LEU A 181 -11.60 -13.19 1.79
C LEU A 181 -11.11 -12.31 2.93
N LEU A 182 -11.28 -10.99 2.77
CA LEU A 182 -11.00 -10.05 3.84
C LEU A 182 -12.15 -10.08 4.84
N THR A 183 -11.81 -9.98 6.13
CA THR A 183 -12.82 -10.00 7.20
C THR A 183 -12.55 -8.91 8.21
N TYR A 184 -13.60 -8.42 8.87
CA TYR A 184 -13.43 -7.49 9.99
C TYR A 184 -12.65 -8.09 11.17
N ARG A 185 -12.65 -9.42 11.32
CA ARG A 185 -11.81 -10.13 12.30
C ARG A 185 -10.32 -9.94 11.99
N GLU A 186 -9.95 -10.09 10.72
CA GLU A 186 -8.58 -9.82 10.28
C GLU A 186 -8.20 -8.35 10.50
N LEU A 187 -9.07 -7.42 10.09
CA LEU A 187 -8.84 -5.99 10.28
C LEU A 187 -8.58 -5.66 11.75
N ALA A 188 -9.36 -6.21 12.67
CA ALA A 188 -9.17 -6.02 14.11
C ALA A 188 -7.79 -6.51 14.58
N ALA A 189 -7.33 -7.67 14.10
CA ALA A 189 -6.01 -8.21 14.43
C ALA A 189 -4.88 -7.32 13.88
N VAL A 190 -5.00 -6.85 12.63
CA VAL A 190 -4.04 -5.93 12.02
C VAL A 190 -4.02 -4.61 12.77
N GLN A 191 -5.18 -4.03 13.10
CA GLN A 191 -5.27 -2.78 13.87
C GLN A 191 -4.63 -2.92 15.25
N GLN A 192 -4.91 -4.02 15.97
CA GLN A 192 -4.29 -4.31 17.26
C GLN A 192 -2.76 -4.36 17.13
N TRP A 193 -2.24 -5.05 16.11
CA TRP A 193 -0.81 -5.11 15.85
C TRP A 193 -0.21 -3.73 15.55
N LEU A 194 -0.88 -2.91 14.74
CA LEU A 194 -0.40 -1.56 14.38
C LEU A 194 -0.28 -0.61 15.58
N LEU A 195 -1.01 -0.87 16.68
CA LEU A 195 -0.88 -0.14 17.95
C LEU A 195 0.37 -0.54 18.76
N THR A 196 1.07 -1.60 18.36
CA THR A 196 2.28 -2.07 19.04
C THR A 196 3.56 -1.51 18.40
N ASN A 197 4.69 -1.71 19.08
CA ASN A 197 6.03 -1.45 18.53
C ASN A 197 6.67 -2.71 17.92
N LYS A 198 5.85 -3.67 17.45
CA LYS A 198 6.36 -4.90 16.82
C LYS A 198 6.47 -4.70 15.32
N SER A 199 7.61 -5.07 14.74
CA SER A 199 7.83 -4.97 13.30
C SER A 199 7.03 -6.00 12.50
N PHE A 200 6.68 -7.15 13.09
CA PHE A 200 6.07 -8.28 12.38
C PHE A 200 4.78 -8.75 13.05
N HIS A 201 3.87 -9.28 12.23
CA HIS A 201 2.61 -9.89 12.62
C HIS A 201 2.32 -11.11 11.77
N ALA A 202 1.79 -12.18 12.36
CA ALA A 202 1.32 -13.35 11.66
C ALA A 202 -0.03 -13.77 12.24
N MET A 203 -0.93 -14.25 11.38
CA MET A 203 -2.24 -14.75 11.76
C MET A 203 -2.39 -16.23 11.40
N ARG A 204 -3.22 -16.91 12.18
CA ARG A 204 -3.75 -18.24 11.91
C ARG A 204 -5.23 -18.19 12.21
N ASP A 205 -6.04 -18.49 11.23
CA ASP A 205 -7.48 -18.27 11.27
C ASP A 205 -8.30 -19.55 11.04
N HIS A 206 -7.61 -20.68 10.79
CA HIS A 206 -8.14 -22.02 10.59
C HIS A 206 -7.31 -23.08 11.35
N PRO A 207 -7.91 -24.17 11.88
CA PRO A 207 -7.17 -25.24 12.57
C PRO A 207 -6.07 -25.90 11.74
N ASP A 208 -6.26 -26.00 10.42
CA ASP A 208 -5.28 -26.59 9.49
C ASP A 208 -4.10 -25.65 9.19
N HIS A 209 -4.11 -24.42 9.72
CA HIS A 209 -3.00 -23.48 9.61
C HIS A 209 -1.97 -23.74 10.72
N ASP A 210 -1.44 -24.96 10.79
CA ASP A 210 -0.57 -25.48 11.86
C ASP A 210 0.91 -25.07 11.72
N VAL A 211 1.30 -24.47 10.60
CA VAL A 211 2.66 -23.98 10.35
C VAL A 211 2.98 -22.71 11.14
N PRO A 212 4.28 -22.45 11.45
CA PRO A 212 4.69 -21.26 12.20
C PRO A 212 4.20 -19.95 11.59
N MET A 213 4.22 -19.84 10.26
CA MET A 213 3.78 -18.66 9.52
C MET A 213 3.28 -19.08 8.15
N LEU A 214 2.04 -18.71 7.83
CA LEU A 214 1.52 -18.85 6.48
C LEU A 214 2.09 -17.79 5.56
N ALA A 215 2.34 -18.15 4.31
CA ALA A 215 2.83 -17.20 3.32
C ALA A 215 1.83 -16.07 3.02
N GLY A 216 0.52 -16.28 3.19
CA GLY A 216 -0.55 -15.32 2.84
C GLY A 216 -1.25 -14.69 4.05
N MET A 217 -0.69 -14.77 5.25
CA MET A 217 -1.34 -14.20 6.45
C MET A 217 -0.33 -13.58 7.42
N TRP A 218 0.48 -12.66 6.91
CA TRP A 218 1.44 -11.91 7.72
C TRP A 218 1.53 -10.45 7.31
N GLY A 219 1.99 -9.62 8.25
CA GLY A 219 2.25 -8.21 8.05
C GLY A 219 3.63 -7.79 8.56
N LEU A 220 4.25 -6.82 7.88
CA LEU A 220 5.52 -6.23 8.26
C LEU A 220 5.44 -4.70 8.22
N ARG A 221 6.03 -4.07 9.24
CA ARG A 221 6.28 -2.64 9.35
C ARG A 221 7.71 -2.33 8.96
N THR A 222 7.90 -1.87 7.73
CA THR A 222 9.21 -1.54 7.17
C THR A 222 9.83 -0.31 7.86
N ASP A 223 9.00 0.54 8.46
CA ASP A 223 9.43 1.73 9.20
C ASP A 223 10.09 1.42 10.54
N ILE A 224 9.84 0.24 11.13
CA ILE A 224 10.43 -0.16 12.41
C ILE A 224 11.79 -0.83 12.21
N ASN A 225 11.94 -1.67 11.19
CA ASN A 225 13.14 -2.50 11.02
C ASN A 225 13.59 -2.58 9.56
N SER A 226 14.17 -1.48 9.08
CA SER A 226 14.63 -1.36 7.69
C SER A 226 15.81 -2.29 7.36
N SER A 227 16.70 -2.58 8.31
CA SER A 227 17.81 -3.52 8.10
C SER A 227 17.29 -4.94 7.87
N PHE A 228 16.33 -5.40 8.68
CA PHE A 228 15.66 -6.69 8.46
C PHE A 228 14.98 -6.75 7.09
N CYS A 229 14.34 -5.65 6.64
CA CYS A 229 13.69 -5.62 5.33
C CYS A 229 14.69 -5.84 4.19
N GLN A 230 15.89 -5.26 4.29
CA GLN A 230 16.94 -5.47 3.30
C GLN A 230 17.51 -6.89 3.33
N GLU A 231 17.75 -7.44 4.52
CA GLU A 231 18.15 -8.84 4.66
C GLU A 231 17.10 -9.80 4.11
N PHE A 232 15.82 -9.54 4.38
CA PHE A 232 14.72 -10.34 3.90
C PHE A 232 14.60 -10.25 2.38
N LEU A 233 14.68 -9.06 1.80
CA LEU A 233 14.70 -8.88 0.34
C LEU A 233 15.87 -9.62 -0.31
N ASN A 234 17.08 -9.51 0.26
CA ASN A 234 18.24 -10.23 -0.24
C ASN A 234 18.06 -11.75 -0.19
N LYS A 235 17.43 -12.28 0.86
CA LYS A 235 17.08 -13.71 0.93
C LYS A 235 16.05 -14.11 -0.11
N ILE A 236 15.07 -13.25 -0.42
CA ILE A 236 14.09 -13.51 -1.48
C ILE A 236 14.79 -13.54 -2.85
N LEU A 237 15.72 -12.62 -3.11
CA LEU A 237 16.36 -12.45 -4.42
C LEU A 237 17.49 -13.45 -4.69
N TYR A 238 18.24 -13.82 -3.65
CA TYR A 238 19.50 -14.56 -3.79
C TYR A 238 19.61 -15.78 -2.87
N GLY A 239 18.64 -15.99 -1.99
CA GLY A 239 18.60 -17.16 -1.14
C GLY A 239 18.14 -18.39 -1.90
N ASN A 240 18.68 -19.56 -1.53
CA ASN A 240 18.10 -20.82 -1.94
C ASN A 240 16.75 -21.00 -1.23
N LEU A 241 15.66 -20.65 -1.92
CA LEU A 241 14.29 -20.91 -1.50
C LEU A 241 13.94 -22.38 -1.83
N THR A 242 14.65 -23.32 -1.21
CA THR A 242 14.40 -24.77 -1.31
C THR A 242 13.38 -25.22 -0.28
#